data_AF-A0A9Q8V3Y1-F1
#
_entry.id   AF-A0A9Q8V3Y1-F1
#
_cell.length_a   1.000
_cell.length_b   1.000
_cell.length_c   1.000
_cell.angle_alpha   90.00
_cell.angle_beta   90.00
_cell.angle_gamma   90.00
#
_symmetry.space_group_name_H-M   'P 1'
#
loop_
_entity.id
_entity.type
_entity.pdbx_description
1 polymer ?
#
loop_
_entity_poly.entity_id
_entity_poly.type
_entity_poly.pdbx_seq_one_letter_code
_entity_poly.pdbx_strand_id
1 'polypeptide(L)' 'MKKPIEIDAFNLCEICHSNKVIIHTEGSHEKVFNYDKVECCGCDNAGHVVVEAEDCAYIEWEKPIE' A
#
# COMPACT_ATOMS: atom_id res chain seq x y z
N MET A 1 -2.57 11.69 13.10
CA MET A 1 -2.92 12.16 11.73
C MET A 1 -2.05 11.39 10.76
N LYS A 2 -2.66 10.63 9.85
CA LYS A 2 -1.94 9.84 8.86
C LYS A 2 -1.13 10.76 7.92
N LYS A 3 0.09 10.36 7.61
CA LYS A 3 1.00 11.04 6.69
C LYS A 3 1.24 10.16 5.46
N PRO A 4 1.34 10.76 4.26
CA PRO A 4 1.75 10.02 3.08
C PRO A 4 3.26 9.72 3.16
N ILE A 5 3.63 8.47 2.89
CA ILE A 5 5.00 8.03 2.67
C ILE A 5 5.09 7.29 1.35
N GLU A 6 6.15 7.52 0.57
CA GLU A 6 6.42 6.78 -0.66
C GLU A 6 7.27 5.56 -0.34
N ILE A 7 6.88 4.38 -0.84
CA ILE A 7 7.58 3.12 -0.60
C ILE A 7 7.51 2.21 -1.83
N ASP A 8 8.51 1.35 -2.01
CA ASP A 8 8.65 0.44 -3.15
C ASP A 8 8.92 -1.02 -2.74
N ALA A 9 8.60 -1.36 -1.50
CA ALA A 9 8.91 -2.65 -0.86
C ALA A 9 7.75 -3.67 -0.83
N PHE A 10 6.56 -3.30 -1.32
CA PHE A 10 5.37 -4.16 -1.31
C PHE A 10 5.16 -4.92 -2.64
N ASN A 11 4.17 -5.82 -2.66
CA ASN A 11 3.73 -6.51 -3.87
C ASN A 11 3.30 -5.53 -4.98
N LEU A 12 3.40 -5.99 -6.23
CA LEU A 12 3.09 -5.19 -7.41
C LEU A 12 1.61 -4.80 -7.47
N CYS A 13 1.32 -3.63 -8.04
CA CYS A 13 -0.02 -3.23 -8.42
C CYS A 13 -0.60 -4.19 -9.46
N GLU A 14 -1.81 -4.71 -9.23
CA GLU A 14 -2.46 -5.67 -10.14
C GLU A 14 -2.83 -5.06 -11.51
N ILE A 15 -2.93 -3.72 -11.60
CA ILE A 15 -3.28 -3.02 -12.84
C ILE A 15 -2.02 -2.70 -13.67
N CYS A 16 -1.08 -1.96 -13.08
CA CYS A 16 0.08 -1.42 -13.82
C CYS A 16 1.41 -2.12 -13.52
N HIS A 17 1.43 -3.10 -12.61
CA HIS A 17 2.63 -3.82 -12.17
C HIS A 17 3.74 -2.95 -11.55
N SER A 18 3.46 -1.69 -11.21
CA SER A 18 4.36 -0.85 -10.41
C SER A 18 4.45 -1.35 -8.97
N ASN A 19 5.64 -1.33 -8.38
CA ASN A 19 5.85 -1.55 -6.95
C ASN A 19 5.84 -0.25 -6.12
N LYS A 20 5.86 0.92 -6.78
CA LYS A 20 5.86 2.22 -6.09
C LYS A 20 4.47 2.61 -5.66
N VAL A 21 4.32 2.93 -4.38
CA VAL A 21 3.05 3.30 -3.76
C VAL A 21 3.21 4.44 -2.76
N ILE A 22 2.11 5.14 -2.50
CA ILE A 22 1.96 6.07 -1.38
C ILE A 22 1.10 5.39 -0.32
N ILE A 23 1.61 5.29 0.91
CA ILE A 23 0.86 4.79 2.06
C ILE A 23 0.50 5.96 2.99
N HIS A 24 -0.78 6.09 3.33
CA HIS A 24 -1.26 7.04 4.32
C HIS A 24 -1.32 6.35 5.69
N THR A 25 -0.28 6.57 6.50
CA THR A 25 -0.08 5.85 7.78
C THR A 25 0.31 6.79 8.92
N GLU A 26 0.05 6.38 10.16
CA GLU A 26 0.65 7.03 11.35
C GLU A 26 2.04 6.47 11.67
N GLY A 27 2.50 5.48 10.92
CA GLY A 27 3.79 4.84 11.06
C GLY A 27 4.90 5.47 10.23
N SER A 28 5.73 4.64 9.62
CA SER A 28 6.95 5.02 8.88
C SER A 28 7.28 4.00 7.79
N HIS A 29 8.37 4.20 7.07
CA HIS A 29 8.85 3.24 6.05
C HIS A 29 9.12 1.84 6.60
N GLU A 30 9.38 1.70 7.92
CA GLU A 30 9.64 0.41 8.59
C GLU A 30 8.42 -0.14 9.35
N LYS A 31 7.35 0.66 9.47
CA LYS A 31 6.20 0.29 10.29
C LYS A 31 4.91 0.79 9.68
N VAL A 32 4.06 -0.14 9.28
CA VAL A 32 2.72 0.10 8.75
C VAL A 32 1.67 -0.55 9.64
N PHE A 33 0.41 -0.18 9.47
CA PHE A 33 -0.71 -0.73 10.23
C PHE A 33 -1.77 -1.30 9.29
N ASN A 34 -2.50 -2.31 9.80
CA ASN A 34 -3.66 -2.86 9.10
C ASN A 34 -4.63 -1.75 8.68
N TYR A 35 -5.14 -1.84 7.45
CA TYR A 35 -6.04 -0.87 6.83
C TYR A 35 -5.45 0.54 6.60
N ASP A 36 -4.12 0.68 6.61
CA ASP A 36 -3.51 1.89 6.05
C ASP A 36 -3.83 2.00 4.55
N LYS A 37 -4.29 3.18 4.13
CA LYS A 37 -4.70 3.43 2.75
C LYS A 37 -3.45 3.45 1.87
N VAL A 38 -3.55 2.82 0.71
CA VAL A 38 -2.49 2.75 -0.28
C VAL A 38 -3.00 3.30 -1.62
N GLU A 39 -2.14 4.03 -2.32
CA GLU A 39 -2.36 4.53 -3.68
C GLU A 39 -1.16 4.13 -4.55
N CYS A 40 -1.40 3.54 -5.71
CA CYS A 40 -0.34 3.19 -6.65
C CYS A 40 0.18 4.44 -7.37
N CYS A 41 1.48 4.71 -7.34
CA CYS A 41 2.07 5.88 -8.03
C CYS A 41 1.99 5.81 -9.56
N GLY A 42 1.71 4.64 -10.13
CA GLY A 42 1.71 4.43 -11.59
C GLY A 42 0.33 4.56 -12.26
N CYS A 43 -0.76 4.29 -11.53
CA CYS A 43 -2.11 4.28 -12.09
C CYS A 43 -3.19 4.74 -11.12
N ASP A 44 -2.80 5.30 -9.96
CA ASP A 44 -3.68 5.77 -8.90
C ASP A 44 -4.65 4.72 -8.35
N ASN A 45 -4.45 3.44 -8.66
CA ASN A 45 -5.26 2.35 -8.08
C ASN A 45 -5.16 2.39 -6.55
N ALA A 46 -6.29 2.23 -5.89
CA ALA A 46 -6.37 2.22 -4.45
C ALA A 46 -6.17 0.80 -3.88
N GLY A 47 -5.76 0.74 -2.63
CA GLY A 47 -5.63 -0.50 -1.88
C GLY A 47 -5.49 -0.21 -0.39
N HIS A 48 -5.23 -1.25 0.38
CA HIS A 48 -4.92 -1.11 1.79
C HIS A 48 -3.89 -2.14 2.26
N VAL A 49 -3.19 -1.80 3.34
CA VAL A 49 -2.21 -2.70 3.96
C VAL A 49 -2.94 -3.80 4.75
N VAL A 50 -2.50 -5.03 4.54
CA VAL A 50 -2.81 -6.21 5.38
C VAL A 50 -1.52 -6.65 6.08
N VAL A 51 -1.56 -6.73 7.41
CA VAL A 51 -0.47 -7.18 8.28
C VAL A 51 -0.86 -8.54 8.86
N GLU A 52 -0.16 -9.59 8.46
CA GLU A 52 -0.37 -10.96 8.94
C GLU A 52 0.53 -11.31 10.13
N ALA A 53 1.74 -10.75 10.18
CA ALA A 53 2.73 -10.94 11.24
C ALA A 53 3.64 -9.70 11.39
N GLU A 54 4.53 -9.70 12.39
CA GLU A 54 5.43 -8.56 12.69
C GLU A 54 6.31 -8.16 11.50
N ASP A 55 6.69 -9.12 10.66
CA ASP A 55 7.55 -8.96 9.47
C ASP A 55 6.85 -9.36 8.16
N CYS A 56 5.52 -9.54 8.18
CA CYS A 56 4.74 -9.93 7.00
C CYS A 56 3.57 -8.98 6.79
N ALA A 57 3.70 -8.10 5.78
CA ALA A 57 2.63 -7.22 5.32
C ALA A 57 2.60 -7.16 3.79
N TYR A 58 1.40 -7.04 3.23
CA TYR A 58 1.16 -6.85 1.79
C TYR A 58 0.05 -5.84 1.54
N ILE A 59 -0.11 -5.44 0.28
CA ILE A 59 -1.21 -4.60 -0.19
C ILE A 59 -2.30 -5.49 -0.77
N GLU A 60 -3.49 -5.40 -0.21
CA GLU A 60 -4.70 -5.86 -0.87
C GLU A 60 -5.23 -4.71 -1.75
N TRP A 61 -5.17 -4.90 -3.07
CA TRP A 61 -5.61 -3.92 -4.04
C TRP A 61 -7.14 -3.91 -4.18
N GLU A 62 -7.71 -2.72 -4.33
CA GLU A 62 -9.11 -2.61 -4.71
C GLU A 62 -9.27 -3.12 -6.16
N LYS A 63 -10.26 -4.00 -6.36
CA LYS A 63 -10.58 -4.47 -7.70
C LYS A 63 -11.09 -3.27 -8.53
N PRO A 64 -10.61 -3.09 -9.76
CA PRO A 64 -11.25 -2.14 -10.67
C PRO A 64 -12.72 -2.52 -10.83
N ILE A 65 -13.61 -1.55 -10.69
CA ILE A 65 -15.04 -1.72 -10.98
C ILE A 65 -15.15 -1.89 -12.51
N GLU A 66 -15.57 -3.08 -12.96
CA GLU A 66 -15.87 -3.38 -14.37
C GLU A 66 -17.08 -2.60 -14.89
#